data_AF-A0A850JUI5-F1
#
_entry.id   AF-A0A850JUI5-F1
#
_cell.length_a   1.000
_cell.length_b   1.000
_cell.length_c   1.000
_cell.angle_alpha   90.00
_cell.angle_beta   90.00
_cell.angle_gamma   90.00
#
_symmetry.space_group_name_H-M   'P 1'
#
loop_
_entity.id
_entity.type
_entity.pdbx_description
1 polymer ?
#
loop_
_entity_poly.entity_id
_entity_poly.type
_entity_poly.pdbx_seq_one_letter_code
_entity_poly.pdbx_strand_id
1 'polypeptide(L)'
;MGKIEKINLEKTIDYSGETISYLIKEDDTSSDLQSYEKIVHKIHNAKKTIQLSSTENISNEIIDALYENDEINIYILLKSFDKSKQTLERFDSKKPTVLREVEQLENNLIIIDNIAYIFINPLENKENIFIKIDENKTPDLKYIFNYYFWECASLEKLVDTIAEPIESPFPTINQRELDFINITNNDLEDLEKIYIPKDEKYKSVLLDKESTNKYVSTVINSIIYQNTDQLQIGNLLLKEIEFDITDKWIYTQNFLKEISSEDKIIPIDESWDNIINIEVSKKVNLGSIESNIIEEMNTTKVEFLQEKYIKEINFSWEVLPPSKPNNAKKANLYNDFEELDRQFKEYLEILNRVLTDLEKESGVISFFMGANRKAKQNLKKIEEYKDLDLSKLSIVDLEKFIEVEFKEFFESIIKSNTDFKENKKRKEAEDKWNRDKEQKTKTLEKQEHELKEKKLLFEKKEKNTKEFTKIEKEIRTIENKIDSLKHEINDKYSEFKYNPKQNEIKNFKKNKTNSNEYKKLNIPRYILPEVGVLYETNNSYFLEIIFEEDINKANELKQRYCDKDYKVVVGAKDE
;
A
#
# COMPACT_ATOMS: atom_id res chain seq x y z
N MET A 1 16.36 -20.03 -16.29
CA MET A 1 16.48 -18.65 -15.77
C MET A 1 15.23 -18.33 -14.98
N GLY A 2 15.39 -17.74 -13.79
CA GLY A 2 14.28 -17.42 -12.89
C GLY A 2 13.51 -16.20 -13.38
N LYS A 3 12.17 -16.27 -13.34
CA LYS A 3 11.31 -15.11 -13.56
C LYS A 3 11.23 -14.33 -12.25
N ILE A 4 11.08 -13.02 -12.36
CA ILE A 4 10.81 -12.20 -11.18
C ILE A 4 9.35 -12.47 -10.78
N GLU A 5 9.16 -13.19 -9.70
CA GLU A 5 7.85 -13.60 -9.19
C GLU A 5 7.63 -13.01 -7.79
N LYS A 6 6.37 -13.00 -7.37
CA LYS A 6 6.02 -12.67 -5.98
C LYS A 6 6.68 -13.66 -5.03
N ILE A 7 7.11 -13.17 -3.87
CA ILE A 7 7.72 -14.01 -2.83
C ILE A 7 6.86 -14.01 -1.58
N ASN A 8 6.90 -15.11 -0.83
CA ASN A 8 6.28 -15.17 0.48
C ASN A 8 7.36 -15.01 1.54
N LEU A 9 7.16 -14.06 2.44
CA LEU A 9 8.02 -13.85 3.60
C LEU A 9 7.25 -14.23 4.86
N GLU A 10 7.99 -14.80 5.81
CA GLU A 10 7.48 -15.18 7.10
C GLU A 10 8.39 -14.62 8.19
N LYS A 11 7.79 -14.22 9.31
CA LYS A 11 8.52 -13.81 10.50
C LYS A 11 7.78 -14.26 11.74
N THR A 12 8.51 -14.95 12.60
CA THR A 12 8.05 -15.30 13.94
C THR A 12 8.53 -14.25 14.93
N ILE A 13 7.61 -13.73 15.75
CA ILE A 13 7.95 -12.89 16.90
C ILE A 13 7.60 -13.67 18.16
N ASP A 14 8.60 -13.82 19.02
CA ASP A 14 8.49 -14.49 20.31
C ASP A 14 8.28 -13.45 21.42
N TYR A 15 7.10 -13.49 22.03
CA TYR A 15 6.69 -12.66 23.16
C TYR A 15 6.83 -13.41 24.50
N SER A 16 7.33 -14.64 24.49
CA SER A 16 7.39 -15.51 25.68
C SER A 16 8.25 -14.95 26.83
N GLY A 17 9.14 -14.00 26.52
CA GLY A 17 9.93 -13.23 27.49
C GLY A 17 9.24 -12.01 28.10
N GLU A 18 8.02 -11.67 27.67
CA GLU A 18 7.25 -10.58 28.30
C GLU A 18 6.72 -11.01 29.67
N THR A 19 6.78 -10.10 30.64
CA THR A 19 6.25 -10.29 31.98
C THR A 19 4.83 -9.75 32.05
N ILE A 20 3.90 -10.55 32.57
CA ILE A 20 2.51 -10.12 32.77
C ILE A 20 2.06 -10.32 34.21
N SER A 21 1.17 -9.45 34.67
CA SER A 21 0.53 -9.51 35.98
C SER A 21 -0.91 -9.99 35.84
N TYR A 22 -1.28 -11.01 36.59
CA TYR A 22 -2.58 -11.68 36.49
C TYR A 22 -3.01 -12.30 37.82
N LEU A 23 -4.30 -12.57 37.96
CA LEU A 23 -4.82 -13.46 38.99
C LEU A 23 -4.91 -14.88 38.44
N ILE A 24 -4.51 -15.86 39.24
CA ILE A 24 -4.71 -17.28 38.97
C ILE A 24 -5.45 -17.92 40.14
N LYS A 25 -6.30 -18.89 39.84
CA LYS A 25 -7.08 -19.60 40.84
C LYS A 25 -6.16 -20.49 41.69
N GLU A 26 -6.23 -20.38 43.01
CA GLU A 26 -5.43 -21.19 43.95
C GLU A 26 -6.05 -22.58 44.15
N ASP A 27 -7.36 -22.63 44.39
CA ASP A 27 -8.09 -23.86 44.70
C ASP A 27 -9.26 -24.08 43.73
N ASP A 28 -9.45 -25.31 43.27
CA ASP A 28 -10.53 -25.68 42.34
C ASP A 28 -11.79 -26.23 43.06
N THR A 29 -11.93 -25.89 44.34
CA THR A 29 -13.01 -26.36 45.21
C THR A 29 -14.33 -25.65 44.93
N SER A 30 -15.44 -26.32 45.24
CA SER A 30 -16.79 -25.77 45.13
C SER A 30 -16.99 -24.63 46.12
N SER A 31 -17.74 -23.61 45.71
CA SER A 31 -18.11 -22.45 46.53
C SER A 31 -18.64 -22.82 47.92
N ASP A 32 -18.20 -22.08 48.96
CA ASP A 32 -18.71 -22.17 50.34
C ASP A 32 -20.07 -21.48 50.54
N LEU A 33 -20.67 -21.01 49.46
CA LEU A 33 -21.98 -20.40 49.48
C LEU A 33 -23.03 -21.35 50.06
N GLN A 34 -23.74 -20.88 51.08
CA GLN A 34 -24.81 -21.62 51.73
C GLN A 34 -26.16 -21.03 51.33
N SER A 35 -27.10 -21.90 50.98
CA SER A 35 -28.50 -21.51 50.75
C SER A 35 -29.14 -20.95 52.03
N TYR A 36 -29.95 -19.91 51.87
CA TYR A 36 -30.74 -19.33 52.97
C TYR A 36 -31.79 -20.25 53.58
N GLU A 37 -32.07 -21.43 53.01
CA GLU A 37 -33.01 -22.40 53.58
C GLU A 37 -32.72 -22.70 55.06
N LYS A 38 -31.44 -22.82 55.42
CA LYS A 38 -31.02 -23.05 56.82
C LYS A 38 -31.44 -21.88 57.72
N ILE A 39 -31.29 -20.64 57.25
CA ILE A 39 -31.60 -19.42 57.98
C ILE A 39 -33.11 -19.21 58.07
N VAL A 40 -33.83 -19.39 56.96
CA VAL A 40 -35.29 -19.37 56.89
C VAL A 40 -35.88 -20.37 57.89
N HIS A 41 -35.37 -21.60 57.93
CA HIS A 41 -35.81 -22.59 58.92
C HIS A 41 -35.53 -22.14 60.36
N LYS A 42 -34.44 -21.42 60.63
CA LYS A 42 -34.17 -20.86 61.96
C LYS A 42 -35.13 -19.73 62.31
N ILE A 43 -35.50 -18.89 61.34
CA ILE A 43 -36.48 -17.82 61.51
C ILE A 43 -37.85 -18.41 61.89
N HIS A 44 -38.31 -19.45 61.20
CA HIS A 44 -39.58 -20.14 61.53
C HIS A 44 -39.64 -20.72 62.95
N ASN A 45 -38.49 -21.02 63.56
CA ASN A 45 -38.40 -21.63 64.88
C ASN A 45 -38.10 -20.62 66.01
N ALA A 46 -38.07 -19.33 65.70
CA ALA A 46 -37.80 -18.26 66.66
C ALA A 46 -38.91 -18.20 67.72
N LYS A 47 -38.58 -17.78 68.95
CA LYS A 47 -39.54 -17.79 70.08
C LYS A 47 -39.84 -16.41 70.67
N LYS A 48 -38.93 -15.45 70.55
CA LYS A 48 -39.04 -14.16 71.26
C LYS A 48 -38.89 -12.96 70.36
N THR A 49 -37.74 -12.86 69.70
CA THR A 49 -37.33 -11.65 68.98
C THR A 49 -36.47 -12.00 67.79
N ILE A 50 -36.68 -11.28 66.69
CA ILE A 50 -35.77 -11.30 65.54
C ILE A 50 -35.27 -9.88 65.31
N GLN A 51 -33.94 -9.75 65.27
CA GLN A 51 -33.25 -8.50 64.96
C GLN A 51 -32.46 -8.72 63.68
N LEU A 52 -32.62 -7.82 62.72
CA LEU A 52 -32.00 -7.97 61.40
C LEU A 52 -31.40 -6.64 60.95
N SER A 53 -30.18 -6.68 60.41
CA SER A 53 -29.58 -5.54 59.71
C SER A 53 -29.22 -5.92 58.28
N SER A 54 -29.49 -5.02 57.33
CA SER A 54 -29.14 -5.18 55.92
C SER A 54 -28.56 -3.91 55.32
N THR A 55 -27.50 -4.05 54.53
CA THR A 55 -26.89 -2.94 53.78
C THR A 55 -27.61 -2.64 52.46
N GLU A 56 -28.36 -3.61 51.93
CA GLU A 56 -29.21 -3.50 50.73
C GLU A 56 -30.59 -4.13 50.98
N ASN A 57 -31.33 -4.55 49.94
CA ASN A 57 -32.61 -5.22 50.16
C ASN A 57 -32.45 -6.54 50.91
N ILE A 58 -33.57 -7.05 51.42
CA ILE A 58 -33.68 -8.36 52.06
C ILE A 58 -34.38 -9.29 51.06
N SER A 59 -33.88 -10.51 50.92
CA SER A 59 -34.51 -11.55 50.09
C SER A 59 -35.97 -11.78 50.48
N ASN A 60 -36.83 -12.00 49.48
CA ASN A 60 -38.25 -12.27 49.69
C ASN A 60 -38.48 -13.48 50.59
N GLU A 61 -37.65 -14.51 50.48
CA GLU A 61 -37.73 -15.72 51.29
C GLU A 61 -37.51 -15.44 52.79
N ILE A 62 -36.61 -14.52 53.13
CA ILE A 62 -36.43 -14.06 54.53
C ILE A 62 -37.65 -13.25 54.98
N ILE A 63 -38.14 -12.33 54.15
CA ILE A 63 -39.33 -11.53 54.47
C ILE A 63 -40.56 -12.42 54.68
N ASP A 64 -40.80 -13.40 53.80
CA ASP A 64 -41.90 -14.36 53.91
C ASP A 64 -41.79 -15.16 55.21
N ALA A 65 -40.59 -15.62 55.58
CA ALA A 65 -40.35 -16.35 56.83
C ALA A 65 -40.62 -15.50 58.09
N LEU A 66 -40.30 -14.20 58.05
CA LEU A 66 -40.68 -13.25 59.10
C LEU A 66 -42.21 -13.11 59.18
N TYR A 67 -42.89 -13.08 58.04
CA TYR A 67 -44.34 -12.98 57.93
C TYR A 67 -45.12 -14.21 58.38
N GLU A 68 -44.49 -15.36 58.56
CA GLU A 68 -45.17 -16.56 59.08
C GLU A 68 -45.13 -16.67 60.62
N ASN A 69 -44.31 -15.86 61.31
CA ASN A 69 -44.19 -15.87 62.77
C ASN A 69 -45.09 -14.82 63.44
N ASP A 70 -46.28 -15.20 63.93
CA ASP A 70 -47.29 -14.25 64.41
C ASP A 70 -47.05 -13.70 65.84
N GLU A 71 -46.18 -14.34 66.64
CA GLU A 71 -45.99 -14.03 68.07
C GLU A 71 -44.67 -13.29 68.38
N ILE A 72 -43.94 -12.82 67.37
CA ILE A 72 -42.55 -12.36 67.51
C ILE A 72 -42.40 -10.87 67.19
N ASN A 73 -41.62 -10.16 68.01
CA ASN A 73 -41.23 -8.78 67.72
C ASN A 73 -40.08 -8.75 66.69
N ILE A 74 -40.28 -8.02 65.60
CA ILE A 74 -39.32 -7.90 64.49
C ILE A 74 -38.76 -6.47 64.45
N TYR A 75 -37.43 -6.38 64.55
CA TYR A 75 -36.68 -5.12 64.48
C TYR A 75 -35.73 -5.16 63.29
N ILE A 76 -35.83 -4.16 62.40
CA ILE A 76 -35.04 -4.13 61.16
C ILE A 76 -34.26 -2.82 61.07
N LEU A 77 -32.97 -2.95 60.82
CA LEU A 77 -32.07 -1.87 60.44
C LEU A 77 -31.75 -1.97 58.95
N LEU A 78 -31.94 -0.86 58.23
CA LEU A 78 -31.58 -0.74 56.81
C LEU A 78 -30.54 0.37 56.67
N LYS A 79 -29.49 0.16 55.86
CA LYS A 79 -28.50 1.23 55.61
C LYS A 79 -29.12 2.46 54.96
N SER A 80 -30.02 2.23 54.01
CA SER A 80 -30.73 3.28 53.27
C SER A 80 -32.10 2.77 52.84
N PHE A 81 -33.13 3.55 53.11
CA PHE A 81 -34.49 3.31 52.66
C PHE A 81 -34.61 3.41 51.15
N ASP A 82 -33.91 4.36 50.51
CA ASP A 82 -33.90 4.49 49.05
C ASP A 82 -33.32 3.26 48.37
N LYS A 83 -32.19 2.73 48.88
CA LYS A 83 -31.58 1.50 48.36
C LYS A 83 -32.42 0.25 48.66
N SER A 84 -33.21 0.28 49.73
CA SER A 84 -34.00 -0.85 50.23
C SER A 84 -35.49 -0.75 49.89
N LYS A 85 -35.84 -0.04 48.81
CA LYS A 85 -37.23 0.28 48.47
C LYS A 85 -38.11 -0.96 48.30
N GLN A 86 -37.58 -2.03 47.69
CA GLN A 86 -38.34 -3.26 47.48
C GLN A 86 -38.68 -3.93 48.82
N THR A 87 -37.73 -3.91 49.76
CA THR A 87 -37.95 -4.39 51.13
C THR A 87 -39.06 -3.58 51.81
N LEU A 88 -39.02 -2.24 51.70
CA LEU A 88 -39.99 -1.35 52.33
C LEU A 88 -41.42 -1.47 51.78
N GLU A 89 -41.57 -1.81 50.50
CA GLU A 89 -42.87 -2.01 49.85
C GLU A 89 -43.53 -3.33 50.26
N ARG A 90 -42.73 -4.30 50.68
CA ARG A 90 -43.18 -5.63 51.11
C ARG A 90 -43.72 -5.65 52.53
N PHE A 91 -43.27 -4.74 53.40
CA PHE A 91 -43.82 -4.60 54.75
C PHE A 91 -45.13 -3.80 54.73
N ASP A 92 -46.25 -4.51 54.88
CA ASP A 92 -47.61 -4.02 55.04
C ASP A 92 -48.11 -4.06 56.51
N SER A 93 -49.25 -3.43 56.79
CA SER A 93 -49.83 -3.30 58.12
C SER A 93 -50.33 -4.62 58.74
N LYS A 94 -50.06 -5.78 58.13
CA LYS A 94 -50.46 -7.08 58.70
C LYS A 94 -49.57 -7.51 59.85
N LYS A 95 -48.36 -6.94 60.00
CA LYS A 95 -47.47 -7.20 61.14
C LYS A 95 -46.78 -5.96 61.69
N PRO A 96 -46.74 -5.77 63.02
CA PRO A 96 -45.97 -4.69 63.63
C PRO A 96 -44.47 -4.94 63.44
N THR A 97 -43.86 -4.17 62.54
CA THR A 97 -42.41 -4.18 62.30
C THR A 97 -41.88 -2.76 62.46
N VAL A 98 -40.80 -2.59 63.23
CA VAL A 98 -40.07 -1.32 63.28
C VAL A 98 -38.94 -1.38 62.27
N LEU A 99 -38.97 -0.50 61.27
CA LEU A 99 -37.87 -0.32 60.34
C LEU A 99 -37.19 1.02 60.61
N ARG A 100 -35.87 1.00 60.78
CA ARG A 100 -35.06 2.20 60.96
C ARG A 100 -33.94 2.27 59.93
N GLU A 101 -33.66 3.47 59.47
CA GLU A 101 -32.53 3.75 58.60
C GLU A 101 -31.29 4.11 59.43
N VAL A 102 -30.13 3.53 59.10
CA VAL A 102 -28.84 3.83 59.75
C VAL A 102 -27.77 3.94 58.67
N GLU A 103 -27.42 5.18 58.28
CA GLU A 103 -26.50 5.45 57.17
C GLU A 103 -25.12 4.79 57.32
N GLN A 104 -24.62 4.72 58.56
CA GLN A 104 -23.31 4.15 58.91
C GLN A 104 -23.29 2.62 59.02
N LEU A 105 -24.40 1.94 58.70
CA LEU A 105 -24.45 0.47 58.75
C LEU A 105 -23.57 -0.14 57.64
N GLU A 106 -22.68 -1.04 58.02
CA GLU A 106 -21.79 -1.76 57.08
C GLU A 106 -21.94 -3.28 57.11
N ASN A 107 -22.71 -3.80 58.06
CA ASN A 107 -22.79 -5.22 58.32
C ASN A 107 -24.20 -5.76 58.12
N ASN A 108 -24.26 -6.97 57.55
CA ASN A 108 -25.47 -7.75 57.40
C ASN A 108 -25.51 -8.79 58.52
N LEU A 109 -26.57 -8.80 59.32
CA LEU A 109 -26.70 -9.77 60.41
C LEU A 109 -28.15 -10.13 60.69
N ILE A 110 -28.35 -11.32 61.23
CA ILE A 110 -29.63 -11.78 61.77
C ILE A 110 -29.38 -12.36 63.16
N ILE A 111 -30.07 -11.84 64.16
CA ILE A 111 -30.09 -12.38 65.53
C ILE A 111 -31.46 -13.01 65.77
N ILE A 112 -31.45 -14.31 66.04
CA ILE A 112 -32.63 -15.11 66.30
C ILE A 112 -32.54 -15.60 67.74
N ASP A 113 -33.40 -15.09 68.60
CA ASP A 113 -33.35 -15.32 70.05
C ASP A 113 -31.95 -15.03 70.63
N ASN A 114 -31.13 -16.04 70.88
CA ASN A 114 -29.77 -15.92 71.47
C ASN A 114 -28.63 -16.35 70.54
N ILE A 115 -28.92 -16.57 69.26
CA ILE A 115 -27.91 -16.97 68.27
C ILE A 115 -27.87 -15.90 67.19
N ALA A 116 -26.65 -15.44 66.87
CA ALA A 116 -26.42 -14.47 65.80
C ALA A 116 -25.76 -15.11 64.59
N TYR A 117 -26.05 -14.54 63.43
CA TYR A 117 -25.48 -14.88 62.13
C TYR A 117 -25.01 -13.60 61.46
N ILE A 118 -23.74 -13.53 61.08
CA ILE A 118 -23.17 -12.41 60.33
C ILE A 118 -22.98 -12.86 58.89
N PHE A 119 -23.52 -12.11 57.95
CA PHE A 119 -23.50 -12.40 56.52
C PHE A 119 -22.44 -11.55 55.84
N ILE A 120 -21.61 -12.20 55.02
CA ILE A 120 -20.56 -11.51 54.26
C ILE A 120 -21.17 -10.65 53.15
N ASN A 121 -22.19 -11.18 52.46
CA ASN A 121 -22.88 -10.49 51.38
C ASN A 121 -24.22 -9.89 51.86
N PRO A 122 -24.82 -8.96 51.10
CA PRO A 122 -26.15 -8.44 51.39
C PRO A 122 -27.23 -9.54 51.52
N LEU A 123 -28.24 -9.28 52.35
CA LEU A 123 -29.33 -10.24 52.59
C LEU A 123 -30.23 -10.48 51.37
N GLU A 124 -30.09 -9.70 50.31
CA GLU A 124 -30.75 -9.92 49.01
C GLU A 124 -30.21 -11.19 48.29
N ASN A 125 -28.94 -11.54 48.51
CA ASN A 125 -28.27 -12.64 47.81
C ASN A 125 -28.73 -14.00 48.35
N LYS A 126 -29.51 -14.77 47.58
CA LYS A 126 -30.09 -16.06 48.03
C LYS A 126 -29.09 -17.10 48.54
N GLU A 127 -27.87 -17.01 48.07
CA GLU A 127 -26.74 -17.79 48.53
C GLU A 127 -25.72 -16.85 49.18
N ASN A 128 -25.23 -17.21 50.37
CA ASN A 128 -24.37 -16.34 51.15
C ASN A 128 -23.38 -17.13 52.00
N ILE A 129 -22.28 -16.49 52.35
CA ILE A 129 -21.35 -16.97 53.38
C ILE A 129 -21.77 -16.30 54.69
N PHE A 130 -22.07 -17.09 55.70
CA PHE A 130 -22.41 -16.56 57.02
C PHE A 130 -21.65 -17.24 58.14
N ILE A 131 -21.26 -16.44 59.12
CA ILE A 131 -20.56 -16.84 60.33
C ILE A 131 -21.61 -16.97 61.42
N LYS A 132 -21.74 -18.19 61.97
CA LYS A 132 -22.57 -18.41 63.16
C LYS A 132 -21.80 -17.94 64.39
N ILE A 133 -22.42 -17.08 65.18
CA ILE A 133 -21.88 -16.55 66.43
C ILE A 133 -22.48 -17.33 67.59
N ASP A 134 -21.62 -17.79 68.50
CA ASP A 134 -22.03 -18.55 69.67
C ASP A 134 -22.88 -17.73 70.64
N GLU A 135 -23.68 -18.43 71.46
CA GLU A 135 -24.58 -17.80 72.44
C GLU A 135 -23.84 -16.91 73.44
N ASN A 136 -22.57 -17.20 73.74
CA ASN A 136 -21.74 -16.41 74.65
C ASN A 136 -21.27 -15.08 74.03
N LYS A 137 -21.11 -15.02 72.69
CA LYS A 137 -20.63 -13.84 71.96
C LYS A 137 -21.81 -12.98 71.42
N THR A 138 -22.99 -13.59 71.29
CA THR A 138 -24.21 -12.92 70.80
C THR A 138 -24.65 -11.69 71.61
N PRO A 139 -24.47 -11.61 72.95
CA PRO A 139 -24.80 -10.40 73.72
C PRO A 139 -24.11 -9.12 73.23
N ASP A 140 -22.85 -9.21 72.78
CA ASP A 140 -22.12 -8.06 72.21
C ASP A 140 -22.77 -7.58 70.92
N LEU A 141 -23.14 -8.50 70.03
CA LEU A 141 -23.80 -8.15 68.78
C LEU A 141 -25.20 -7.57 69.01
N LYS A 142 -25.95 -8.09 70.00
CA LYS A 142 -27.23 -7.51 70.42
C LYS A 142 -27.07 -6.09 70.96
N TYR A 143 -26.02 -5.84 71.73
CA TYR A 143 -25.69 -4.51 72.23
C TYR A 143 -25.42 -3.55 71.08
N ILE A 144 -24.58 -3.96 70.13
CA ILE A 144 -24.26 -3.18 68.92
C ILE A 144 -25.52 -2.90 68.09
N PHE A 145 -26.35 -3.92 67.85
CA PHE A 145 -27.62 -3.77 67.14
C PHE A 145 -28.51 -2.74 67.83
N ASN A 146 -28.72 -2.87 69.15
CA ASN A 146 -29.55 -1.95 69.91
C ASN A 146 -28.99 -0.53 69.88
N TYR A 147 -27.67 -0.36 69.98
CA TYR A 147 -27.04 0.95 69.85
C TYR A 147 -27.36 1.60 68.49
N TYR A 148 -27.16 0.87 67.38
CA TYR A 148 -27.50 1.41 66.06
C TYR A 148 -28.99 1.70 65.93
N PHE A 149 -29.82 0.80 66.43
CA PHE A 149 -31.27 0.91 66.37
C PHE A 149 -31.77 2.15 67.13
N TRP A 150 -31.27 2.40 68.34
CA TRP A 150 -31.79 3.45 69.23
C TRP A 150 -31.10 4.80 69.09
N GLU A 151 -29.78 4.79 68.94
CA GLU A 151 -28.96 6.00 69.07
C GLU A 151 -28.50 6.55 67.72
N CYS A 152 -28.53 5.75 66.65
CA CYS A 152 -27.95 6.12 65.35
C CYS A 152 -28.96 6.18 64.20
N ALA A 153 -30.24 5.92 64.46
CA ALA A 153 -31.25 5.92 63.42
C ALA A 153 -31.49 7.32 62.87
N SER A 154 -31.38 7.48 61.54
CA SER A 154 -31.63 8.73 60.83
C SER A 154 -33.13 8.90 60.53
N LEU A 155 -33.81 7.82 60.16
CA LEU A 155 -35.22 7.77 59.81
C LEU A 155 -35.90 6.56 60.45
N GLU A 156 -37.20 6.69 60.70
CA GLU A 156 -38.05 5.61 61.20
C GLU A 156 -39.29 5.45 60.31
N LYS A 157 -39.65 4.19 60.00
CA LYS A 157 -40.93 3.82 59.40
C LYS A 157 -41.62 2.80 60.30
N LEU A 158 -42.72 3.22 60.93
CA LEU A 158 -43.60 2.36 61.70
C LEU A 158 -44.67 1.77 60.78
N VAL A 159 -44.77 0.44 60.74
CA VAL A 159 -45.74 -0.26 59.88
C VAL A 159 -47.04 -0.61 60.63
N ASP A 160 -47.07 -0.53 61.97
CA ASP A 160 -48.28 -0.45 62.82
C ASP A 160 -47.92 -0.10 64.29
N THR A 161 -48.92 0.04 65.17
CA THR A 161 -48.81 0.16 66.63
C THR A 161 -48.00 -0.98 67.24
N ILE A 162 -46.74 -0.72 67.55
CA ILE A 162 -45.84 -1.64 68.24
C ILE A 162 -46.03 -1.44 69.75
N ALA A 163 -46.07 -2.54 70.51
CA ALA A 163 -46.00 -2.46 71.96
C ALA A 163 -44.74 -1.66 72.34
N GLU A 164 -44.89 -0.69 73.25
CA GLU A 164 -43.87 0.32 73.55
C GLU A 164 -42.44 -0.22 73.40
N PRO A 165 -41.66 0.35 72.47
CA PRO A 165 -40.28 -0.04 72.29
C PRO A 165 -39.54 0.08 73.63
N ILE A 166 -38.95 -1.01 74.13
CA ILE A 166 -38.20 -1.01 75.40
C ILE A 166 -37.05 0.00 75.24
N GLU A 167 -37.07 1.08 76.03
CA GLU A 167 -36.00 2.09 76.05
C GLU A 167 -34.62 1.43 76.03
N SER A 168 -33.71 1.97 75.22
CA SER A 168 -32.30 1.55 75.16
C SER A 168 -31.73 1.46 76.59
N PRO A 169 -31.41 0.26 77.10
CA PRO A 169 -30.90 0.13 78.46
C PRO A 169 -29.44 0.60 78.62
N PHE A 170 -28.85 1.17 77.57
CA PHE A 170 -27.40 1.22 77.43
C PHE A 170 -26.85 2.62 77.14
N PRO A 171 -25.72 3.01 77.76
CA PRO A 171 -25.04 4.26 77.43
C PRO A 171 -24.47 4.25 76.00
N THR A 172 -24.20 5.43 75.45
CA THR A 172 -23.55 5.63 74.13
C THR A 172 -22.32 4.72 73.95
N ILE A 173 -22.23 4.00 72.81
CA ILE A 173 -21.20 2.98 72.52
C ILE A 173 -19.75 3.49 72.60
N ASN A 174 -19.56 4.80 72.41
CA ASN A 174 -18.24 5.45 72.35
C ASN A 174 -17.42 5.35 73.65
N GLN A 175 -17.92 4.68 74.69
CA GLN A 175 -17.27 4.55 75.99
C GLN A 175 -17.09 3.10 76.49
N ARG A 176 -17.44 2.07 75.71
CA ARG A 176 -17.40 0.67 76.17
C ARG A 176 -16.69 -0.26 75.18
N GLU A 177 -15.60 -0.87 75.62
CA GLU A 177 -15.01 -2.04 74.95
C GLU A 177 -15.83 -3.28 75.32
N LEU A 178 -16.25 -4.04 74.31
CA LEU A 178 -16.97 -5.31 74.44
C LEU A 178 -16.00 -6.49 74.39
N ASP A 179 -16.41 -7.62 74.98
CA ASP A 179 -15.49 -8.73 75.24
C ASP A 179 -15.04 -9.44 73.96
N PHE A 180 -15.95 -9.66 73.02
CA PHE A 180 -15.73 -10.49 71.82
C PHE A 180 -15.99 -9.78 70.49
N ILE A 181 -16.98 -8.88 70.42
CA ILE A 181 -17.34 -8.19 69.17
C ILE A 181 -17.39 -6.69 69.40
N ASN A 182 -16.56 -5.94 68.69
CA ASN A 182 -16.43 -4.48 68.81
C ASN A 182 -16.76 -3.77 67.49
N ILE A 183 -17.00 -2.46 67.58
CA ILE A 183 -17.08 -1.58 66.41
C ILE A 183 -15.75 -0.84 66.28
N THR A 184 -15.13 -0.88 65.09
CA THR A 184 -13.93 -0.12 64.77
C THR A 184 -14.12 0.62 63.45
N ASN A 185 -13.55 1.82 63.37
CA ASN A 185 -13.44 2.59 62.12
C ASN A 185 -11.99 2.62 61.60
N ASN A 186 -11.07 1.97 62.32
CA ASN A 186 -9.67 1.83 61.93
C ASN A 186 -9.46 0.46 61.32
N ASP A 187 -8.59 0.40 60.32
CA ASP A 187 -8.14 -0.85 59.72
C ASP A 187 -7.37 -1.69 60.75
N LEU A 188 -7.52 -3.00 60.63
CA LEU A 188 -6.83 -3.97 61.48
C LEU A 188 -5.31 -3.91 61.27
N GLU A 189 -4.55 -3.77 62.36
CA GLU A 189 -3.08 -3.85 62.34
C GLU A 189 -2.59 -5.31 62.21
N ASP A 190 -1.35 -5.49 61.74
CA ASP A 190 -0.68 -6.79 61.61
C ASP A 190 -1.48 -7.84 60.79
N LEU A 191 -1.94 -7.43 59.60
CA LEU A 191 -2.76 -8.25 58.70
C LEU A 191 -2.05 -9.54 58.25
N GLU A 192 -2.68 -10.69 58.51
CA GLU A 192 -2.24 -11.99 58.01
C GLU A 192 -2.84 -12.31 56.64
N LYS A 193 -4.16 -12.07 56.49
CA LYS A 193 -4.93 -12.34 55.27
C LYS A 193 -5.88 -11.20 54.96
N ILE A 194 -6.05 -10.92 53.67
CA ILE A 194 -7.10 -10.02 53.16
C ILE A 194 -7.87 -10.75 52.07
N TYR A 195 -9.19 -10.81 52.22
CA TYR A 195 -10.08 -11.29 51.18
C TYR A 195 -10.73 -10.10 50.48
N ILE A 196 -10.59 -10.05 49.16
CA ILE A 196 -10.94 -8.90 48.32
C ILE A 196 -12.03 -9.34 47.33
N PRO A 197 -13.14 -8.60 47.18
CA PRO A 197 -14.11 -8.87 46.14
C PRO A 197 -13.48 -8.82 44.75
N LYS A 198 -13.96 -9.67 43.84
CA LYS A 198 -13.58 -9.65 42.42
C LYS A 198 -14.18 -8.42 41.73
N ASP A 199 -13.58 -7.27 41.97
CA ASP A 199 -13.97 -5.97 41.42
C ASP A 199 -12.71 -5.10 41.28
N GLU A 200 -12.49 -4.56 40.08
CA GLU A 200 -11.30 -3.77 39.74
C GLU A 200 -11.14 -2.52 40.61
N LYS A 201 -12.21 -2.03 41.24
CA LYS A 201 -12.13 -0.89 42.18
C LYS A 201 -11.24 -1.19 43.38
N TYR A 202 -11.00 -2.47 43.70
CA TYR A 202 -10.12 -2.91 44.77
C TYR A 202 -8.69 -3.24 44.31
N LYS A 203 -8.33 -2.93 43.06
CA LYS A 203 -6.97 -3.15 42.53
C LYS A 203 -5.88 -2.49 43.38
N SER A 204 -6.13 -1.30 43.92
CA SER A 204 -5.18 -0.61 44.82
C SER A 204 -4.92 -1.41 46.09
N VAL A 205 -5.97 -2.00 46.68
CA VAL A 205 -5.88 -2.83 47.88
C VAL A 205 -5.13 -4.12 47.58
N LEU A 206 -5.35 -4.74 46.42
CA LEU A 206 -4.63 -5.94 46.00
C LEU A 206 -3.13 -5.70 45.84
N LEU A 207 -2.75 -4.58 45.22
CA LEU A 207 -1.36 -4.27 44.87
C LEU A 207 -0.56 -3.61 46.00
N ASP A 208 -1.22 -3.22 47.08
CA ASP A 208 -0.56 -2.70 48.25
C ASP A 208 0.36 -3.75 48.91
N LYS A 209 1.34 -3.33 49.71
CA LYS A 209 2.39 -4.18 50.28
C LYS A 209 2.20 -4.55 51.75
N GLU A 210 1.13 -4.08 52.40
CA GLU A 210 0.98 -4.21 53.86
C GLU A 210 0.69 -5.65 54.32
N SER A 211 0.14 -6.51 53.47
CA SER A 211 -0.08 -7.93 53.78
C SER A 211 0.50 -8.86 52.72
N THR A 212 0.95 -10.04 53.17
CA THR A 212 1.57 -11.05 52.32
C THR A 212 0.56 -11.95 51.62
N ASN A 213 -0.61 -12.19 52.23
CA ASN A 213 -1.64 -13.08 51.68
C ASN A 213 -2.90 -12.29 51.32
N LYS A 214 -3.10 -12.06 50.03
CA LYS A 214 -4.27 -11.38 49.47
C LYS A 214 -4.98 -12.30 48.50
N TYR A 215 -6.26 -12.53 48.74
CA TYR A 215 -7.08 -13.45 47.96
C TYR A 215 -8.25 -12.69 47.35
N VAL A 216 -8.34 -12.68 46.02
CA VAL A 216 -9.51 -12.17 45.31
C VAL A 216 -10.57 -13.26 45.24
N SER A 217 -11.84 -12.91 45.39
CA SER A 217 -12.93 -13.89 45.39
C SER A 217 -14.20 -13.36 44.76
N THR A 218 -14.89 -14.23 44.04
CA THR A 218 -16.17 -13.97 43.38
C THR A 218 -17.37 -14.11 44.32
N VAL A 219 -17.16 -14.72 45.50
CA VAL A 219 -18.24 -15.06 46.44
C VAL A 219 -18.39 -14.05 47.58
N ILE A 220 -17.61 -12.96 47.58
CA ILE A 220 -17.69 -11.90 48.58
C ILE A 220 -17.89 -10.53 47.91
N ASN A 221 -18.65 -9.66 48.57
CA ASN A 221 -18.97 -8.31 48.09
C ASN A 221 -18.32 -7.20 48.93
N SER A 222 -17.61 -7.55 50.00
CA SER A 222 -16.92 -6.60 50.89
C SER A 222 -15.56 -7.15 51.28
N ILE A 223 -14.61 -6.27 51.57
CA ILE A 223 -13.28 -6.66 52.01
C ILE A 223 -13.37 -7.25 53.42
N ILE A 224 -12.62 -8.32 53.65
CA ILE A 224 -12.49 -8.96 54.95
C ILE A 224 -11.01 -8.94 55.33
N TYR A 225 -10.72 -8.41 56.51
CA TYR A 225 -9.37 -8.36 57.05
C TYR A 225 -9.25 -9.37 58.17
N GLN A 226 -8.13 -10.09 58.22
CA GLN A 226 -7.90 -11.09 59.24
C GLN A 226 -6.45 -11.04 59.72
N ASN A 227 -6.27 -11.08 61.03
CA ASN A 227 -5.00 -11.40 61.68
C ASN A 227 -5.18 -12.67 62.54
N THR A 228 -4.16 -13.03 63.31
CA THR A 228 -4.12 -14.28 64.09
C THR A 228 -5.34 -14.48 65.00
N ASP A 229 -5.85 -13.41 65.60
CA ASP A 229 -6.88 -13.50 66.66
C ASP A 229 -8.16 -12.71 66.33
N GLN A 230 -8.18 -11.95 65.23
CA GLN A 230 -9.24 -11.02 64.91
C GLN A 230 -9.64 -11.08 63.43
N LEU A 231 -10.95 -10.98 63.22
CA LEU A 231 -11.59 -10.87 61.92
C LEU A 231 -12.35 -9.56 61.84
N GLN A 232 -12.11 -8.76 60.82
CA GLN A 232 -12.85 -7.54 60.55
C GLN A 232 -13.69 -7.69 59.28
N ILE A 233 -14.99 -7.43 59.41
CA ILE A 233 -15.95 -7.36 58.31
C ILE A 233 -16.63 -6.00 58.46
N GLY A 234 -16.50 -5.12 57.46
CA GLY A 234 -16.97 -3.72 57.61
C GLY A 234 -16.41 -3.09 58.89
N ASN A 235 -17.31 -2.55 59.72
CA ASN A 235 -16.94 -1.95 61.00
C ASN A 235 -16.96 -2.94 62.18
N LEU A 236 -17.33 -4.20 61.99
CA LEU A 236 -17.32 -5.21 63.07
C LEU A 236 -15.94 -5.87 63.18
N LEU A 237 -15.36 -5.79 64.37
CA LEU A 237 -14.16 -6.50 64.76
C LEU A 237 -14.52 -7.68 65.69
N LEU A 238 -14.27 -8.89 65.23
CA LEU A 238 -14.59 -10.13 65.91
C LEU A 238 -13.34 -10.80 66.45
N LYS A 239 -13.29 -11.06 67.76
CA LYS A 239 -12.19 -11.76 68.42
C LYS A 239 -12.43 -13.28 68.41
N GLU A 240 -11.35 -14.04 68.21
CA GLU A 240 -11.31 -15.51 68.25
C GLU A 240 -12.30 -16.14 67.24
N ILE A 241 -12.26 -15.68 65.99
CA ILE A 241 -13.02 -16.26 64.87
C ILE A 241 -12.07 -16.50 63.71
N GLU A 242 -11.94 -17.76 63.28
CA GLU A 242 -11.25 -18.12 62.05
C GLU A 242 -12.22 -18.02 60.86
N PHE A 243 -11.73 -17.46 59.76
CA PHE A 243 -12.45 -17.36 58.51
C PHE A 243 -11.57 -17.87 57.36
N ASP A 244 -12.19 -18.56 56.41
CA ASP A 244 -11.57 -18.91 55.14
C ASP A 244 -12.65 -19.06 54.06
N ILE A 245 -12.27 -18.89 52.80
CA ILE A 245 -13.16 -19.07 51.64
C ILE A 245 -12.49 -19.96 50.59
N THR A 246 -13.25 -20.79 49.90
CA THR A 246 -12.72 -21.71 48.88
C THR A 246 -12.35 -21.06 47.54
N ASP A 247 -13.13 -20.08 47.08
CA ASP A 247 -12.86 -19.39 45.80
C ASP A 247 -11.77 -18.32 45.97
N LYS A 248 -10.50 -18.76 45.93
CA LYS A 248 -9.32 -17.90 46.06
C LYS A 248 -8.62 -17.70 44.73
N TRP A 249 -8.39 -16.44 44.39
CA TRP A 249 -7.57 -16.01 43.26
C TRP A 249 -6.37 -15.22 43.79
N ILE A 250 -5.17 -15.65 43.43
CA ILE A 250 -3.92 -15.04 43.89
C ILE A 250 -3.32 -14.18 42.78
N TYR A 251 -2.87 -12.99 43.17
CA TYR A 251 -2.05 -12.14 42.33
C TYR A 251 -0.67 -12.76 42.11
N THR A 252 -0.29 -12.92 40.85
CA THR A 252 1.04 -13.37 40.47
C THR A 252 1.56 -12.56 39.29
N GLN A 253 2.88 -12.60 39.12
CA GLN A 253 3.57 -11.93 38.03
C GLN A 253 4.68 -12.85 37.53
N ASN A 254 4.53 -13.35 36.31
CA ASN A 254 5.44 -14.33 35.71
C ASN A 254 5.74 -13.98 34.26
N PHE A 255 6.75 -14.62 33.68
CA PHE A 255 6.99 -14.55 32.23
C PHE A 255 5.93 -15.34 31.48
N LEU A 256 5.48 -14.87 30.31
CA LEU A 256 4.49 -15.56 29.49
C LEU A 256 4.84 -17.03 29.23
N LYS A 257 6.12 -17.35 29.03
CA LYS A 257 6.59 -18.73 28.83
C LYS A 257 6.24 -19.67 29.99
N GLU A 258 6.20 -19.16 31.22
CA GLU A 258 6.03 -19.92 32.46
C GLU A 258 4.57 -20.23 32.79
N ILE A 259 3.63 -19.55 32.12
CA ILE A 259 2.19 -19.71 32.33
C ILE A 259 1.68 -20.84 31.42
N SER A 260 0.90 -21.79 31.96
CA SER A 260 0.32 -22.84 31.12
C SER A 260 -0.76 -22.25 30.20
N SER A 261 -0.89 -22.77 28.99
CA SER A 261 -2.00 -22.41 28.09
C SER A 261 -3.34 -22.98 28.56
N GLU A 262 -3.31 -23.92 29.50
CA GLU A 262 -4.50 -24.48 30.15
C GLU A 262 -4.95 -23.62 31.35
N ASP A 263 -4.07 -22.77 31.88
CA ASP A 263 -4.37 -21.92 33.02
C ASP A 263 -5.38 -20.84 32.62
N LYS A 264 -6.43 -20.73 33.44
CA LYS A 264 -7.39 -19.65 33.37
C LYS A 264 -6.90 -18.50 34.23
N ILE A 265 -6.65 -17.36 33.60
CA ILE A 265 -6.13 -16.18 34.28
C ILE A 265 -7.10 -15.01 34.16
N ILE A 266 -7.03 -14.10 35.11
CA ILE A 266 -7.69 -12.79 35.03
C ILE A 266 -6.59 -11.74 34.89
N PRO A 267 -6.50 -11.01 33.76
CA PRO A 267 -5.49 -9.98 33.61
C PRO A 267 -5.73 -8.81 34.56
N ILE A 268 -4.67 -8.35 35.21
CA ILE A 268 -4.79 -7.27 36.21
C ILE A 268 -5.09 -5.91 35.57
N ASP A 269 -4.69 -5.73 34.32
CA ASP A 269 -4.87 -4.47 33.56
C ASP A 269 -6.12 -4.44 32.69
N GLU A 270 -6.94 -5.49 32.75
CA GLU A 270 -8.23 -5.56 32.07
C GLU A 270 -9.37 -5.70 33.08
N SER A 271 -10.61 -5.77 32.59
CA SER A 271 -11.76 -6.05 33.43
C SER A 271 -11.59 -7.40 34.13
N TRP A 272 -11.76 -7.42 35.45
CA TRP A 272 -11.58 -8.65 36.21
C TRP A 272 -12.65 -9.70 35.89
N ASP A 273 -13.76 -9.33 35.26
CA ASP A 273 -14.79 -10.28 34.79
C ASP A 273 -14.28 -11.20 33.67
N ASN A 274 -13.26 -10.77 32.93
CA ASN A 274 -12.72 -11.52 31.81
C ASN A 274 -11.70 -12.57 32.27
N ILE A 275 -12.08 -13.84 32.12
CA ILE A 275 -11.17 -14.97 32.30
C ILE A 275 -10.66 -15.38 30.92
N ILE A 276 -9.34 -15.35 30.74
CA ILE A 276 -8.67 -15.69 29.48
C ILE A 276 -7.68 -16.84 29.66
N ASN A 277 -7.29 -17.45 28.54
CA ASN A 277 -6.19 -18.40 28.49
C ASN A 277 -5.04 -17.80 27.69
N ILE A 278 -3.80 -18.19 28.02
CA ILE A 278 -2.62 -17.80 27.22
C ILE A 278 -2.57 -18.64 25.94
N GLU A 279 -2.53 -17.98 24.79
CA GLU A 279 -2.35 -18.67 23.52
C GLU A 279 -0.88 -19.04 23.28
N VAL A 280 -0.63 -20.29 22.85
CA VAL A 280 0.75 -20.74 22.55
C VAL A 280 1.24 -20.09 21.27
N SER A 281 0.43 -20.12 20.21
CA SER A 281 0.80 -19.49 18.95
C SER A 281 -0.39 -19.04 18.12
N LYS A 282 -0.18 -17.97 17.36
CA LYS A 282 -1.16 -17.42 16.42
C LYS A 282 -0.53 -17.23 15.05
N LYS A 283 -1.30 -17.46 13.98
CA LYS A 283 -0.89 -17.18 12.60
C LYS A 283 -1.63 -15.95 12.08
N VAL A 284 -0.89 -14.98 11.58
CA VAL A 284 -1.42 -13.72 11.03
C VAL A 284 -0.95 -13.56 9.60
N ASN A 285 -1.88 -13.32 8.68
CA ASN A 285 -1.57 -12.98 7.30
C ASN A 285 -1.77 -11.48 7.10
N LEU A 286 -0.71 -10.76 6.72
CA LEU A 286 -0.72 -9.31 6.54
C LEU A 286 -1.12 -8.86 5.13
N GLY A 287 -1.45 -9.82 4.24
CA GLY A 287 -1.81 -9.55 2.85
C GLY A 287 -0.62 -9.34 1.92
N SER A 288 -0.88 -8.73 0.78
CA SER A 288 0.12 -8.47 -0.27
C SER A 288 0.64 -7.04 -0.21
N ILE A 289 1.95 -6.87 -0.32
CA ILE A 289 2.64 -5.58 -0.26
C ILE A 289 3.55 -5.45 -1.48
N GLU A 290 3.46 -4.32 -2.17
CA GLU A 290 4.31 -4.03 -3.31
C GLU A 290 5.67 -3.50 -2.86
N SER A 291 6.75 -4.12 -3.35
CA SER A 291 8.11 -3.62 -3.13
C SER A 291 8.38 -2.38 -3.97
N ASN A 292 9.22 -1.47 -3.47
CA ASN A 292 9.64 -0.28 -4.20
C ASN A 292 10.63 -0.61 -5.35
N ILE A 293 11.53 -1.57 -5.11
CA ILE A 293 12.52 -2.07 -6.07
C ILE A 293 12.64 -3.59 -5.98
N ILE A 294 13.08 -4.25 -7.05
CA ILE A 294 13.12 -5.71 -7.13
C ILE A 294 14.10 -6.31 -6.11
N GLU A 295 15.23 -5.64 -5.88
CA GLU A 295 16.31 -6.09 -4.99
C GLU A 295 15.90 -6.09 -3.51
N GLU A 296 14.92 -5.26 -3.14
CA GLU A 296 14.41 -5.11 -1.76
C GLU A 296 13.26 -6.07 -1.46
N MET A 297 12.82 -6.90 -2.42
CA MET A 297 11.69 -7.80 -2.20
C MET A 297 11.94 -8.71 -0.98
N ASN A 298 13.14 -9.27 -0.85
CA ASN A 298 13.52 -10.16 0.26
C ASN A 298 13.66 -9.46 1.62
N THR A 299 13.73 -8.13 1.65
CA THR A 299 13.96 -7.33 2.86
C THR A 299 12.82 -6.36 3.16
N THR A 300 11.72 -6.47 2.41
CA THR A 300 10.53 -5.62 2.55
C THR A 300 9.98 -5.75 3.97
N LYS A 301 9.97 -4.62 4.68
CA LYS A 301 9.56 -4.54 6.09
C LYS A 301 8.06 -4.31 6.20
N VAL A 302 7.48 -4.91 7.22
CA VAL A 302 6.07 -4.73 7.62
C VAL A 302 6.02 -4.35 9.09
N GLU A 303 4.97 -3.63 9.46
CA GLU A 303 4.67 -3.38 10.87
C GLU A 303 4.00 -4.61 11.46
N PHE A 304 4.48 -5.06 12.62
CA PHE A 304 3.95 -6.21 13.32
C PHE A 304 3.05 -5.73 14.45
N LEU A 305 1.82 -6.22 14.50
CA LEU A 305 0.91 -5.96 15.60
C LEU A 305 1.46 -6.64 16.86
N GLN A 306 1.48 -5.90 17.97
CA GLN A 306 1.77 -6.45 19.28
C GLN A 306 0.45 -6.89 19.92
N GLU A 307 0.29 -8.19 20.14
CA GLU A 307 -0.84 -8.73 20.89
C GLU A 307 -0.35 -9.23 22.24
N LYS A 308 -1.12 -8.94 23.30
CA LYS A 308 -0.83 -9.40 24.66
C LYS A 308 -1.35 -10.84 24.83
N TYR A 309 -0.79 -11.57 25.78
CA TYR A 309 -1.24 -12.91 26.19
C TYR A 309 -1.07 -14.03 25.15
N ILE A 310 -0.20 -13.82 24.15
CA ILE A 310 0.18 -14.83 23.16
C ILE A 310 1.69 -15.03 23.24
N LYS A 311 2.17 -16.27 23.31
CA LYS A 311 3.62 -16.54 23.40
C LYS A 311 4.34 -16.30 22.08
N GLU A 312 3.76 -16.71 20.96
CA GLU A 312 4.37 -16.63 19.64
C GLU A 312 3.38 -16.18 18.57
N ILE A 313 3.78 -15.24 17.71
CA ILE A 313 2.99 -14.87 16.53
C ILE A 313 3.81 -15.10 15.26
N ASN A 314 3.26 -15.92 14.36
CA ASN A 314 3.80 -16.23 13.06
C ASN A 314 3.13 -15.34 12.01
N PHE A 315 3.84 -14.32 11.56
CA PHE A 315 3.39 -13.42 10.51
C PHE A 315 3.80 -13.95 9.14
N SER A 316 2.88 -13.86 8.18
CA SER A 316 3.13 -14.18 6.77
C SER A 316 2.62 -13.05 5.89
N TRP A 317 3.37 -12.70 4.85
CA TRP A 317 2.95 -11.72 3.86
C TRP A 317 3.53 -12.02 2.49
N GLU A 318 2.82 -11.57 1.47
CA GLU A 318 3.23 -11.73 0.08
C GLU A 318 3.87 -10.42 -0.40
N VAL A 319 5.08 -10.49 -0.92
CA VAL A 319 5.74 -9.32 -1.53
C VAL A 319 5.57 -9.40 -3.04
N LEU A 320 4.81 -8.45 -3.58
CA LEU A 320 4.63 -8.26 -5.01
C LEU A 320 5.82 -7.46 -5.58
N PRO A 321 6.31 -7.81 -6.78
CA PRO A 321 7.31 -6.99 -7.44
C PRO A 321 6.77 -5.61 -7.80
N PRO A 322 7.65 -4.60 -7.95
CA PRO A 322 7.25 -3.26 -8.37
C PRO A 322 6.58 -3.30 -9.75
N SER A 323 5.47 -2.59 -9.88
CA SER A 323 4.68 -2.48 -11.10
C SER A 323 4.66 -1.05 -11.61
N LYS A 324 4.46 -0.88 -12.93
CA LYS A 324 4.23 0.45 -13.52
C LYS A 324 2.80 0.92 -13.21
N PRO A 325 2.57 2.24 -13.06
CA PRO A 325 1.23 2.76 -12.92
C PRO A 325 0.42 2.58 -14.21
N ASN A 326 -0.89 2.42 -14.09
CA ASN A 326 -1.82 2.17 -15.21
C ASN A 326 -1.81 3.26 -16.31
N ASN A 327 -1.34 4.47 -15.99
CA ASN A 327 -1.25 5.59 -16.94
C ASN A 327 0.09 5.65 -17.70
N ALA A 328 1.06 4.79 -17.38
CA ALA A 328 2.32 4.71 -18.10
C ALA A 328 2.08 4.18 -19.52
N LYS A 329 2.61 4.89 -20.53
CA LYS A 329 2.50 4.52 -21.95
C LYS A 329 3.86 4.08 -22.47
N LYS A 330 3.89 3.28 -23.54
CA LYS A 330 5.15 2.93 -24.21
C LYS A 330 5.91 4.23 -24.58
N ALA A 331 7.20 4.29 -24.30
CA ALA A 331 7.97 5.53 -24.45
C ALA A 331 7.92 6.07 -25.89
N ASN A 332 7.82 7.38 -26.06
CA ASN A 332 7.76 8.02 -27.39
C ASN A 332 9.00 7.72 -28.24
N LEU A 333 10.12 7.40 -27.60
CA LEU A 333 11.36 6.99 -28.25
C LEU A 333 11.17 5.86 -29.28
N TYR A 334 10.28 4.91 -29.02
CA TYR A 334 9.98 3.84 -29.98
C TYR A 334 9.37 4.40 -31.27
N ASN A 335 8.43 5.35 -31.15
CA ASN A 335 7.82 6.02 -32.30
C ASN A 335 8.85 6.88 -33.04
N ASP A 336 9.77 7.53 -32.31
CA ASP A 336 10.84 8.33 -32.92
C ASP A 336 11.78 7.47 -33.78
N PHE A 337 12.13 6.26 -33.33
CA PHE A 337 12.92 5.31 -34.12
C PHE A 337 12.16 4.76 -35.32
N GLU A 338 10.88 4.41 -35.16
CA GLU A 338 10.04 3.96 -36.27
C GLU A 338 9.93 5.04 -37.36
N GLU A 339 9.74 6.31 -36.96
CA GLU A 339 9.67 7.43 -37.88
C GLU A 339 11.02 7.73 -38.55
N LEU A 340 12.13 7.63 -37.81
CA LEU A 340 13.48 7.76 -38.37
C LEU A 340 13.75 6.70 -39.43
N ASP A 341 13.47 5.42 -39.14
CA ASP A 341 13.65 4.30 -40.07
C ASP A 341 12.77 4.46 -41.32
N ARG A 342 11.51 4.88 -41.13
CA ARG A 342 10.58 5.18 -42.22
C ARG A 342 11.13 6.27 -43.15
N GLN A 343 11.52 7.42 -42.61
CA GLN A 343 12.06 8.53 -43.41
C GLN A 343 13.38 8.17 -44.09
N PHE A 344 14.25 7.42 -43.40
CA PHE A 344 15.50 6.93 -43.97
C PHE A 344 15.26 6.02 -45.18
N LYS A 345 14.32 5.07 -45.07
CA LYS A 345 13.91 4.19 -46.17
C LYS A 345 13.31 4.97 -47.35
N GLU A 346 12.49 5.99 -47.09
CA GLU A 346 11.97 6.87 -48.15
C GLU A 346 13.11 7.56 -48.93
N TYR A 347 14.14 8.05 -48.24
CA TYR A 347 15.30 8.62 -48.92
C TYR A 347 16.09 7.59 -49.73
N LEU A 348 16.26 6.38 -49.22
CA LEU A 348 16.90 5.30 -49.97
C LEU A 348 16.12 4.97 -51.25
N GLU A 349 14.79 4.94 -51.21
CA GLU A 349 13.95 4.71 -52.39
C GLU A 349 14.10 5.82 -53.44
N ILE A 350 14.12 7.09 -53.00
CA ILE A 350 14.35 8.24 -53.89
C ILE A 350 15.72 8.10 -54.58
N LEU A 351 16.78 7.82 -53.82
CA LEU A 351 18.13 7.64 -54.36
C LEU A 351 18.20 6.44 -55.32
N ASN A 352 17.56 5.32 -54.97
CA ASN A 352 17.54 4.12 -55.78
C ASN A 352 16.90 4.38 -57.15
N ARG A 353 15.77 5.12 -57.18
CA ARG A 353 15.11 5.52 -58.43
C ARG A 353 16.01 6.43 -59.27
N VAL A 354 16.59 7.46 -58.64
CA VAL A 354 17.49 8.41 -59.32
C VAL A 354 18.69 7.70 -59.94
N LEU A 355 19.32 6.77 -59.21
CA LEU A 355 20.47 6.03 -59.70
C LEU A 355 20.11 5.01 -60.78
N THR A 356 18.96 4.34 -60.68
CA THR A 356 18.48 3.41 -61.71
C THR A 356 18.23 4.14 -63.04
N ASP A 357 17.61 5.32 -62.98
CA ASP A 357 17.38 6.16 -64.17
C ASP A 357 18.73 6.62 -64.76
N LEU A 358 19.65 7.08 -63.90
CA LEU A 358 20.99 7.50 -64.32
C LEU A 358 21.77 6.33 -64.96
N GLU A 359 21.76 5.14 -64.36
CA GLU A 359 22.43 3.96 -64.89
C GLU A 359 21.89 3.59 -66.28
N LYS A 360 20.57 3.53 -66.44
CA LYS A 360 19.92 3.23 -67.72
C LYS A 360 20.27 4.26 -68.78
N GLU A 361 20.13 5.56 -68.49
CA GLU A 361 20.36 6.62 -69.47
C GLU A 361 21.84 6.75 -69.86
N SER A 362 22.76 6.58 -68.90
CA SER A 362 24.20 6.64 -69.11
C SER A 362 24.75 5.43 -69.86
N GLY A 363 24.12 4.26 -69.73
CA GLY A 363 24.55 3.01 -70.36
C GLY A 363 24.37 2.97 -71.89
N VAL A 364 23.53 3.84 -72.45
CA VAL A 364 23.24 3.89 -73.90
C VAL A 364 24.34 4.61 -74.68
N ILE A 365 25.12 5.49 -74.04
CA ILE A 365 26.09 6.37 -74.71
C ILE A 365 27.48 6.09 -74.15
N SER A 366 28.42 5.66 -75.01
CA SER A 366 29.80 5.31 -74.63
C SER A 366 30.54 6.46 -73.90
N PHE A 367 30.22 7.70 -74.25
CA PHE A 367 30.74 8.92 -73.61
C PHE A 367 30.46 8.99 -72.10
N PHE A 368 29.39 8.37 -71.60
CA PHE A 368 28.96 8.42 -70.20
C PHE A 368 29.25 7.14 -69.39
N MET A 369 30.12 6.24 -69.86
CA MET A 369 30.45 4.99 -69.16
C MET A 369 30.96 5.20 -67.71
N GLY A 370 31.69 6.29 -67.44
CA GLY A 370 32.14 6.63 -66.09
C GLY A 370 30.99 6.90 -65.11
N ALA A 371 29.93 7.59 -65.59
CA ALA A 371 28.73 7.84 -64.79
C ALA A 371 27.93 6.55 -64.55
N ASN A 372 27.85 5.66 -65.54
CA ASN A 372 27.22 4.34 -65.39
C ASN A 372 27.92 3.50 -64.30
N ARG A 373 29.25 3.44 -64.32
CA ARG A 373 30.03 2.68 -63.33
C ARG A 373 29.82 3.22 -61.92
N LYS A 374 29.82 4.55 -61.75
CA LYS A 374 29.60 5.20 -60.45
C LYS A 374 28.16 4.97 -59.94
N ALA A 375 27.16 4.98 -60.83
CA ALA A 375 25.79 4.69 -60.45
C ALA A 375 25.61 3.24 -59.97
N LYS A 376 26.20 2.25 -60.65
CA LYS A 376 26.23 0.85 -60.19
C LYS A 376 26.90 0.68 -58.83
N GLN A 377 27.99 1.40 -58.57
CA GLN A 377 28.65 1.37 -57.27
C GLN A 377 27.77 1.95 -56.17
N ASN A 378 27.14 3.10 -56.43
CA ASN A 378 26.24 3.73 -55.47
C ASN A 378 24.97 2.89 -55.22
N LEU A 379 24.45 2.17 -56.22
CA LEU A 379 23.34 1.23 -56.04
C LEU A 379 23.69 0.09 -55.08
N LYS A 380 24.91 -0.46 -55.17
CA LYS A 380 25.38 -1.47 -54.20
C LYS A 380 25.44 -0.91 -52.78
N LYS A 381 25.91 0.32 -52.63
CA LYS A 381 25.97 1.01 -51.34
C LYS A 381 24.58 1.29 -50.75
N ILE A 382 23.56 1.49 -51.58
CA ILE A 382 22.16 1.58 -51.12
C ILE A 382 21.68 0.24 -50.55
N GLU A 383 22.03 -0.89 -51.17
CA GLU A 383 21.68 -2.21 -50.62
C GLU A 383 22.35 -2.44 -49.25
N GLU A 384 23.62 -2.06 -49.10
CA GLU A 384 24.31 -2.08 -47.79
C GLU A 384 23.57 -1.24 -46.73
N TYR A 385 23.01 -0.09 -47.12
CA TYR A 385 22.24 0.78 -46.23
C TYR A 385 20.84 0.26 -45.91
N LYS A 386 20.23 -0.56 -46.77
CA LYS A 386 18.91 -1.18 -46.48
C LYS A 386 19.00 -2.22 -45.37
N ASP A 387 20.15 -2.88 -45.23
CA ASP A 387 20.39 -3.89 -44.21
C ASP A 387 20.84 -3.29 -42.86
N LEU A 388 21.06 -1.98 -42.80
CA LEU A 388 21.51 -1.29 -41.60
C LEU A 388 20.35 -1.07 -40.62
N ASP A 389 20.48 -1.63 -39.42
CA ASP A 389 19.53 -1.41 -38.33
C ASP A 389 19.93 -0.18 -37.51
N LEU A 390 19.27 0.95 -37.78
CA LEU A 390 19.54 2.23 -37.11
C LEU A 390 19.30 2.18 -35.60
N SER A 391 18.45 1.26 -35.12
CA SER A 391 18.11 1.14 -33.69
C SER A 391 19.23 0.54 -32.84
N LYS A 392 20.20 -0.13 -33.47
CA LYS A 392 21.34 -0.80 -32.82
C LYS A 392 22.60 0.06 -32.78
N LEU A 393 22.61 1.21 -33.45
CA LEU A 393 23.75 2.11 -33.45
C LEU A 393 23.80 2.89 -32.12
N SER A 394 25.02 3.21 -31.68
CA SER A 394 25.17 4.17 -30.58
C SER A 394 24.64 5.54 -31.00
N ILE A 395 24.21 6.39 -30.07
CA ILE A 395 23.67 7.71 -30.43
C ILE A 395 24.70 8.55 -31.20
N VAL A 396 25.97 8.48 -30.80
CA VAL A 396 27.08 9.19 -31.44
C VAL A 396 27.32 8.66 -32.85
N ASP A 397 27.26 7.35 -33.05
CA ASP A 397 27.43 6.74 -34.37
C ASP A 397 26.22 7.01 -35.27
N LEU A 398 25.01 7.01 -34.72
CA LEU A 398 23.77 7.32 -35.44
C LEU A 398 23.77 8.77 -35.91
N GLU A 399 24.11 9.73 -35.04
CA GLU A 399 24.27 11.14 -35.39
C GLU A 399 25.30 11.33 -36.50
N LYS A 400 26.48 10.74 -36.34
CA LYS A 400 27.53 10.80 -37.36
C LYS A 400 27.07 10.22 -38.69
N PHE A 401 26.43 9.06 -38.67
CA PHE A 401 25.93 8.40 -39.88
C PHE A 401 24.88 9.23 -40.60
N ILE A 402 23.86 9.73 -39.89
CA ILE A 402 22.73 10.44 -40.48
C ILE A 402 23.09 11.87 -40.90
N GLU A 403 23.81 12.61 -40.05
CA GLU A 403 24.08 14.04 -40.30
C GLU A 403 25.28 14.27 -41.22
N VAL A 404 26.24 13.34 -41.26
CA VAL A 404 27.46 13.46 -42.06
C VAL A 404 27.44 12.47 -43.22
N GLU A 405 27.55 11.16 -42.93
CA GLU A 405 27.84 10.16 -43.97
C GLU A 405 26.71 10.02 -45.00
N PHE A 406 25.47 9.87 -44.53
CA PHE A 406 24.30 9.69 -45.38
C PHE A 406 23.92 10.99 -46.09
N LYS A 407 23.98 12.13 -45.40
CA LYS A 407 23.73 13.44 -45.99
C LYS A 407 24.67 13.74 -47.16
N GLU A 408 25.97 13.56 -46.95
CA GLU A 408 26.97 13.77 -48.01
C GLU A 408 26.75 12.81 -49.18
N PHE A 409 26.40 11.56 -48.88
CA PHE A 409 26.06 10.56 -49.90
C PHE A 409 24.83 10.98 -50.73
N PHE A 410 23.75 11.41 -50.07
CA PHE A 410 22.52 11.88 -50.71
C PHE A 410 22.80 13.08 -51.63
N GLU A 411 23.44 14.13 -51.11
CA GLU A 411 23.75 15.35 -51.87
C GLU A 411 24.67 15.07 -53.05
N SER A 412 25.66 14.18 -52.88
CA SER A 412 26.58 13.75 -53.94
C SER A 412 25.86 13.05 -55.11
N ILE A 413 24.86 12.21 -54.82
CA ILE A 413 24.06 11.53 -55.85
C ILE A 413 23.18 12.52 -56.60
N ILE A 414 22.46 13.40 -55.88
CA ILE A 414 21.59 14.40 -56.50
C ILE A 414 22.39 15.35 -57.39
N LYS A 415 23.56 15.78 -56.94
CA LYS A 415 24.49 16.58 -57.74
C LYS A 415 24.96 15.81 -58.97
N SER A 416 25.41 14.57 -58.81
CA SER A 416 25.88 13.73 -59.93
C SER A 416 24.80 13.53 -61.01
N ASN A 417 23.54 13.36 -60.61
CA ASN A 417 22.41 13.26 -61.54
C ASN A 417 22.15 14.59 -62.27
N THR A 418 22.25 15.71 -61.56
CA THR A 418 22.07 17.05 -62.15
C THR A 418 23.16 17.33 -63.19
N ASP A 419 24.42 17.08 -62.82
CA ASP A 419 25.57 17.23 -63.70
C ASP A 419 25.47 16.30 -64.92
N PHE A 420 24.99 15.05 -64.73
CA PHE A 420 24.73 14.12 -65.82
C PHE A 420 23.69 14.65 -66.81
N LYS A 421 22.54 15.13 -66.32
CA LYS A 421 21.47 15.68 -67.17
C LYS A 421 21.94 16.90 -67.97
N GLU A 422 22.75 17.77 -67.38
CA GLU A 422 23.32 18.93 -68.08
C GLU A 422 24.34 18.50 -69.14
N ASN A 423 25.25 17.59 -68.80
CA ASN A 423 26.23 17.07 -69.74
C ASN A 423 25.59 16.32 -70.90
N LYS A 424 24.52 15.55 -70.64
CA LYS A 424 23.74 14.87 -71.68
C LYS A 424 23.16 15.87 -72.68
N LYS A 425 22.51 16.94 -72.22
CA LYS A 425 21.99 18.00 -73.11
C LYS A 425 23.08 18.70 -73.92
N ARG A 426 24.21 19.00 -73.28
CA ARG A 426 25.37 19.58 -73.97
C ARG A 426 25.88 18.66 -75.07
N LYS A 427 25.98 17.35 -74.79
CA LYS A 427 26.44 16.35 -75.74
C LYS A 427 25.46 16.16 -76.90
N GLU A 428 24.16 16.10 -76.63
CA GLU A 428 23.12 16.04 -77.66
C GLU A 428 23.17 17.26 -78.61
N ALA A 429 23.41 18.46 -78.06
CA ALA A 429 23.57 19.68 -78.85
C ALA A 429 24.86 19.67 -79.69
N GLU A 430 25.97 19.18 -79.13
CA GLU A 430 27.23 19.01 -79.84
C GLU A 430 27.12 17.99 -80.98
N ASP A 431 26.49 16.83 -80.73
CA ASP A 431 26.30 15.79 -81.74
C ASP A 431 25.35 16.23 -82.86
N LYS A 432 24.36 17.08 -82.55
CA LYS A 432 23.54 17.74 -83.57
C LYS A 432 24.36 18.73 -84.39
N TRP A 433 25.15 19.57 -83.73
CA TRP A 433 26.02 20.55 -84.40
C TRP A 433 27.04 19.86 -85.33
N ASN A 434 27.64 18.74 -84.89
CA ASN A 434 28.55 17.93 -85.71
C ASN A 434 27.85 17.32 -86.92
N ARG A 435 26.65 16.75 -86.76
CA ARG A 435 25.86 16.19 -87.88
C ARG A 435 25.48 17.25 -88.90
N ASP A 436 25.01 18.41 -88.44
CA ASP A 436 24.65 19.52 -89.31
C ASP A 436 25.89 20.06 -90.07
N LYS A 437 27.03 20.17 -89.38
CA LYS A 437 28.33 20.54 -89.98
C LYS A 437 28.73 19.55 -91.06
N GLU A 438 28.72 18.25 -90.77
CA GLU A 438 29.12 17.19 -91.71
C GLU A 438 28.21 17.18 -92.95
N GLN A 439 26.90 17.35 -92.78
CA GLN A 439 25.94 17.43 -93.89
C GLN A 439 26.21 18.64 -94.79
N LYS A 440 26.53 19.80 -94.19
CA LYS A 440 26.88 21.02 -94.93
C LYS A 440 28.22 20.87 -95.66
N THR A 441 29.22 20.24 -95.04
CA THR A 441 30.50 19.91 -95.69
C THR A 441 30.31 18.97 -96.87
N LYS A 442 29.51 17.90 -96.74
CA LYS A 442 29.17 17.00 -97.86
C LYS A 442 28.45 17.73 -98.99
N THR A 443 27.58 18.69 -98.65
CA THR A 443 26.89 19.54 -99.64
C THR A 443 27.88 20.45 -100.38
N LEU A 444 28.84 21.03 -99.65
CA LEU A 444 29.92 21.83 -100.23
C LEU A 444 30.79 21.00 -101.18
N GLU A 445 31.25 19.82 -100.76
CA GLU A 445 32.04 18.90 -101.58
C GLU A 445 31.33 18.52 -102.88
N LYS A 446 30.01 18.25 -102.81
CA LYS A 446 29.19 17.97 -103.99
C LYS A 446 29.14 19.15 -104.96
N GLN A 447 28.99 20.37 -104.46
CA GLN A 447 29.01 21.57 -105.30
C GLN A 447 30.38 21.88 -105.88
N GLU A 448 31.47 21.64 -105.13
CA GLU A 448 32.84 21.77 -105.63
C GLU A 448 33.14 20.75 -106.74
N HIS A 449 32.61 19.53 -106.63
CA HIS A 449 32.69 18.53 -107.70
C HIS A 449 31.89 18.97 -108.95
N GLU A 450 30.64 19.42 -108.77
CA GLU A 450 29.79 19.94 -109.85
C GLU A 450 30.46 21.14 -110.55
N LEU A 451 31.12 22.02 -109.80
CA LEU A 451 31.89 23.13 -110.33
C LEU A 451 33.06 22.65 -111.20
N LYS A 452 33.82 21.65 -110.73
CA LYS A 452 34.94 21.07 -111.50
C LYS A 452 34.47 20.48 -112.83
N GLU A 453 33.38 19.72 -112.83
CA GLU A 453 32.80 19.15 -114.04
C GLU A 453 32.35 20.22 -115.03
N LYS A 454 31.68 21.27 -114.54
CA LYS A 454 31.21 22.40 -115.36
C LYS A 454 32.37 23.23 -115.93
N LYS A 455 33.45 23.46 -115.15
CA LYS A 455 34.67 24.12 -115.64
C LYS A 455 35.36 23.30 -116.73
N LEU A 456 35.43 21.98 -116.58
CA LEU A 456 35.97 21.09 -117.61
C LEU A 456 35.13 21.11 -118.90
N LEU A 457 33.81 21.23 -118.77
CA LEU A 457 32.89 21.37 -119.90
C LEU A 457 33.03 22.73 -120.60
N PHE A 458 33.28 23.78 -119.82
CA PHE A 458 33.49 25.14 -120.28
C PHE A 458 34.79 25.29 -121.09
N GLU A 459 35.88 24.64 -120.67
CA GLU A 459 37.16 24.63 -121.39
C GLU A 459 37.09 23.96 -122.78
N LYS A 460 36.13 23.06 -123.00
CA LYS A 460 35.95 22.32 -124.26
C LYS A 460 35.05 23.02 -125.29
N LYS A 461 34.43 24.16 -124.96
CA LYS A 461 33.45 24.85 -125.82
C LYS A 461 34.04 26.12 -126.46
N GLU A 462 33.72 26.38 -127.73
CA GLU A 462 34.16 27.59 -128.43
C GLU A 462 33.46 28.86 -127.94
N LYS A 463 34.24 29.94 -127.79
CA LYS A 463 33.87 31.23 -127.16
C LYS A 463 32.67 31.99 -127.76
N ASN A 464 32.11 31.55 -128.90
CA ASN A 464 31.04 32.26 -129.63
C ASN A 464 29.69 31.52 -129.71
N THR A 465 29.47 30.46 -128.92
CA THR A 465 28.18 29.72 -128.90
C THR A 465 27.25 30.18 -127.76
N LYS A 466 25.92 30.17 -127.99
CA LYS A 466 24.90 30.45 -126.94
C LYS A 466 24.99 29.50 -125.74
N GLU A 467 25.54 28.31 -125.91
CA GLU A 467 25.84 27.37 -124.82
C GLU A 467 26.97 27.85 -123.92
N PHE A 468 27.99 28.53 -124.45
CA PHE A 468 29.13 29.05 -123.68
C PHE A 468 28.66 30.03 -122.60
N THR A 469 27.80 30.98 -122.98
CA THR A 469 27.21 31.97 -122.05
C THR A 469 26.25 31.35 -121.04
N LYS A 470 25.62 30.21 -121.37
CA LYS A 470 24.78 29.47 -120.42
C LYS A 470 25.63 28.75 -119.36
N ILE A 471 26.69 28.06 -119.79
CA ILE A 471 27.63 27.38 -118.88
C ILE A 471 28.35 28.39 -117.98
N GLU A 472 28.73 29.56 -118.50
CA GLU A 472 29.35 30.63 -117.69
C GLU A 472 28.43 31.12 -116.56
N LYS A 473 27.13 31.32 -116.84
CA LYS A 473 26.13 31.69 -115.81
C LYS A 473 25.93 30.58 -114.79
N GLU A 474 25.93 29.31 -115.21
CA GLU A 474 25.84 28.16 -114.32
C GLU A 474 27.06 28.07 -113.39
N ILE A 475 28.28 28.26 -113.92
CA ILE A 475 29.53 28.33 -113.14
C ILE A 475 29.44 29.42 -112.07
N ARG A 476 29.10 30.67 -112.44
CA ARG A 476 28.97 31.76 -111.46
C ARG A 476 27.91 31.48 -110.40
N THR A 477 26.83 30.79 -110.78
CA THR A 477 25.78 30.40 -109.83
C THR A 477 26.28 29.35 -108.84
N ILE A 478 27.09 28.39 -109.28
CA ILE A 478 27.69 27.38 -108.41
C ILE A 478 28.78 28.00 -107.52
N GLU A 479 29.62 28.90 -108.06
CA GLU A 479 30.64 29.63 -107.29
C GLU A 479 30.02 30.46 -106.16
N ASN A 480 28.95 31.21 -106.45
CA ASN A 480 28.23 31.97 -105.42
C ASN A 480 27.64 31.06 -104.32
N LYS A 481 27.18 29.85 -104.68
CA LYS A 481 26.66 28.89 -103.69
C LYS A 481 27.78 28.28 -102.85
N ILE A 482 28.93 27.98 -103.45
CA ILE A 482 30.13 27.50 -102.74
C ILE A 482 30.62 28.57 -101.75
N ASP A 483 30.74 29.82 -102.18
CA ASP A 483 31.19 30.92 -101.31
C ASP A 483 30.21 31.16 -100.17
N SER A 484 28.90 31.15 -100.45
CA SER A 484 27.88 31.24 -99.41
C SER A 484 27.93 30.08 -98.42
N LEU A 485 28.18 28.85 -98.87
CA LEU A 485 28.31 27.67 -98.00
C LEU A 485 29.60 27.70 -97.19
N LYS A 486 30.73 28.12 -97.77
CA LYS A 486 32.01 28.31 -97.06
C LYS A 486 31.86 29.34 -95.95
N HIS A 487 31.20 30.47 -96.25
CA HIS A 487 30.94 31.50 -95.25
C HIS A 487 30.01 31.01 -94.15
N GLU A 488 28.93 30.29 -94.48
CA GLU A 488 28.01 29.70 -93.50
C GLU A 488 28.72 28.67 -92.59
N ILE A 489 29.58 27.81 -93.16
CA ILE A 489 30.35 26.83 -92.39
C ILE A 489 31.30 27.54 -91.42
N ASN A 490 32.01 28.58 -91.88
CA ASN A 490 32.97 29.31 -91.06
C ASN A 490 32.28 30.11 -89.93
N ASP A 491 31.17 30.78 -90.23
CA ASP A 491 30.48 31.63 -89.27
C ASP A 491 29.73 30.83 -88.21
N LYS A 492 29.09 29.70 -88.59
CA LYS A 492 28.24 28.92 -87.67
C LYS A 492 28.92 27.70 -87.06
N TYR A 493 30.01 27.21 -87.66
CA TYR A 493 30.63 25.93 -87.30
C TYR A 493 32.15 25.99 -87.05
N SER A 494 32.70 27.19 -86.82
CA SER A 494 34.10 27.40 -86.40
C SER A 494 34.37 26.91 -84.97
N GLU A 495 33.47 27.18 -84.04
CA GLU A 495 33.57 26.77 -82.64
C GLU A 495 32.20 26.37 -82.08
N PHE A 496 32.12 25.23 -81.39
CA PHE A 496 30.91 24.85 -80.69
C PHE A 496 30.74 25.68 -79.41
N LYS A 497 29.70 26.52 -79.36
CA LYS A 497 29.34 27.29 -78.16
C LYS A 497 28.00 26.83 -77.61
N TYR A 498 28.03 26.18 -76.45
CA TYR A 498 26.82 25.78 -75.75
C TYR A 498 26.30 26.94 -74.89
N ASN A 499 25.27 27.62 -75.40
CA ASN A 499 24.52 28.63 -74.64
C ASN A 499 23.16 28.03 -74.25
N PRO A 500 22.99 27.54 -73.02
CA PRO A 500 21.69 27.08 -72.57
C PRO A 500 20.70 28.26 -72.60
N LYS A 501 19.51 28.04 -73.15
CA LYS A 501 18.46 29.09 -73.19
C LYS A 501 18.17 29.54 -71.75
N GLN A 502 18.22 30.85 -71.46
CA GLN A 502 18.02 31.38 -70.09
C GLN A 502 16.69 30.92 -69.44
N ASN A 503 15.66 30.66 -70.24
CA ASN A 503 14.38 30.10 -69.76
C ASN A 503 14.49 28.62 -69.35
N GLU A 504 15.38 27.83 -69.96
CA GLU A 504 15.64 26.44 -69.56
C GLU A 504 16.49 26.36 -68.28
N ILE A 505 17.43 27.29 -68.07
CA ILE A 505 18.21 27.39 -66.82
C ILE A 505 17.31 27.79 -65.65
N LYS A 506 16.40 28.76 -65.86
CA LYS A 506 15.36 29.12 -64.88
C LYS A 506 14.41 27.97 -64.59
N ASN A 507 14.03 27.17 -65.59
CA ASN A 507 13.16 26.01 -65.41
C ASN A 507 13.88 24.80 -64.78
N PHE A 508 15.17 24.59 -65.01
CA PHE A 508 15.96 23.62 -64.27
C PHE A 508 16.10 24.01 -62.79
N LYS A 509 16.33 25.29 -62.50
CA LYS A 509 16.36 25.80 -61.11
C LYS A 509 14.97 25.83 -60.47
N LYS A 510 13.88 25.99 -61.24
CA LYS A 510 12.48 25.93 -60.75
C LYS A 510 11.95 24.50 -60.59
N ASN A 511 12.45 23.52 -61.33
CA ASN A 511 12.18 22.09 -61.11
C ASN A 511 12.94 21.52 -59.88
N LYS A 512 13.56 22.39 -59.07
CA LYS A 512 13.74 22.16 -57.63
C LYS A 512 12.39 22.16 -56.88
N THR A 513 11.35 21.56 -57.44
CA THR A 513 10.08 21.37 -56.76
C THR A 513 10.29 20.31 -55.68
N ASN A 514 10.56 20.78 -54.46
CA ASN A 514 10.33 20.17 -53.14
C ASN A 514 10.81 18.73 -52.82
N SER A 515 11.30 17.93 -53.78
CA SER A 515 11.61 16.50 -53.57
C SER A 515 13.09 16.13 -53.51
N ASN A 516 14.02 17.07 -53.75
CA ASN A 516 15.44 16.76 -53.94
C ASN A 516 16.38 17.46 -52.94
N GLU A 517 15.83 18.10 -51.90
CA GLU A 517 16.63 18.69 -50.82
C GLU A 517 16.57 17.78 -49.60
N TYR A 518 17.74 17.46 -49.03
CA TYR A 518 17.85 16.64 -47.84
C TYR A 518 17.28 17.40 -46.64
N LYS A 519 16.14 16.95 -46.12
CA LYS A 519 15.62 17.45 -44.85
C LYS A 519 16.28 16.71 -43.71
N LYS A 520 16.71 17.45 -42.69
CA LYS A 520 17.29 16.90 -41.47
C LYS A 520 16.30 15.91 -40.85
N LEU A 521 16.74 14.66 -40.69
CA LEU A 521 16.00 13.60 -40.00
C LEU A 521 15.96 13.88 -38.49
N ASN A 522 14.86 13.54 -37.83
CA ASN A 522 14.74 13.67 -36.38
C ASN A 522 15.46 12.48 -35.73
N ILE A 523 16.56 12.74 -35.02
CA ILE A 523 17.33 11.69 -34.35
C ILE A 523 16.78 11.54 -32.92
N PRO A 524 16.35 10.34 -32.51
CA PRO A 524 15.87 10.11 -31.15
C PRO A 524 16.94 10.45 -30.11
N ARG A 525 16.54 10.99 -28.97
CA ARG A 525 17.49 11.47 -27.95
C ARG A 525 18.29 10.35 -27.26
N TYR A 526 17.69 9.17 -27.13
CA TYR A 526 18.26 8.03 -26.44
C TYR A 526 18.24 6.79 -27.36
N ILE A 527 19.03 5.78 -27.06
CA ILE A 527 18.94 4.48 -27.75
C ILE A 527 17.83 3.66 -27.09
N LEU A 528 17.21 2.73 -27.83
CA LEU A 528 16.31 1.74 -27.25
C LEU A 528 17.01 0.91 -26.16
N PRO A 529 16.28 0.46 -25.12
CA PRO A 529 16.87 -0.36 -24.08
C PRO A 529 17.22 -1.75 -24.63
N GLU A 530 18.35 -2.30 -24.18
CA GLU A 530 18.83 -3.63 -24.55
C GLU A 530 18.04 -4.75 -23.87
N VAL A 531 17.39 -4.44 -22.74
CA VAL A 531 16.56 -5.36 -21.95
C VAL A 531 15.23 -4.70 -21.64
N GLY A 532 14.16 -5.49 -21.68
CA GLY A 532 12.83 -5.02 -21.33
C GLY A 532 12.21 -4.00 -22.29
N VAL A 533 11.10 -3.40 -21.85
CA VAL A 533 10.36 -2.38 -22.60
C VAL A 533 10.23 -1.11 -21.76
N LEU A 534 10.62 0.04 -22.34
CA LEU A 534 10.55 1.31 -21.65
C LEU A 534 9.16 1.93 -21.77
N TYR A 535 8.53 2.19 -20.64
CA TYR A 535 7.31 2.97 -20.52
C TYR A 535 7.63 4.33 -19.89
N GLU A 536 6.79 5.31 -20.14
CA GLU A 536 6.94 6.65 -19.60
C GLU A 536 5.62 7.27 -19.16
N THR A 537 5.74 8.15 -18.19
CA THR A 537 4.75 9.17 -17.83
C THR A 537 5.36 10.56 -18.09
N ASN A 538 4.67 11.61 -17.66
CA ASN A 538 5.22 12.97 -17.77
C ASN A 538 6.55 13.12 -16.99
N ASN A 539 6.69 12.44 -15.85
CA ASN A 539 7.77 12.70 -14.89
C ASN A 539 8.68 11.49 -14.63
N SER A 540 8.33 10.29 -15.11
CA SER A 540 9.05 9.06 -14.79
C SER A 540 9.10 8.08 -15.97
N TYR A 541 10.20 7.34 -16.07
CA TYR A 541 10.36 6.13 -16.86
C TYR A 541 10.19 4.87 -16.01
N PHE A 542 9.60 3.85 -16.60
CA PHE A 542 9.42 2.54 -16.04
C PHE A 542 9.97 1.52 -17.04
N LEU A 543 11.13 0.93 -16.74
CA LEU A 543 11.66 -0.16 -17.57
C LEU A 543 11.07 -1.47 -17.09
N GLU A 544 10.27 -2.08 -17.95
CA GLU A 544 9.57 -3.32 -17.68
C GLU A 544 10.44 -4.52 -18.09
N ILE A 545 10.85 -5.33 -17.12
CA ILE A 545 11.63 -6.56 -17.33
C ILE A 545 10.87 -7.79 -16.81
N ILE A 546 11.29 -8.98 -17.23
CA ILE A 546 10.62 -10.25 -16.87
C ILE A 546 11.56 -11.18 -16.10
N PHE A 547 12.87 -11.13 -16.41
CA PHE A 547 13.86 -12.08 -15.90
C PHE A 547 14.83 -11.43 -14.94
N GLU A 548 15.27 -12.19 -13.93
CA GLU A 548 16.20 -11.70 -12.91
C GLU A 548 17.58 -11.33 -13.50
N GLU A 549 18.00 -12.00 -14.57
CA GLU A 549 19.28 -11.73 -15.24
C GLU A 549 19.37 -10.32 -15.86
N ASP A 550 18.21 -9.75 -16.19
CA ASP A 550 18.11 -8.41 -16.78
C ASP A 550 18.26 -7.30 -15.74
N ILE A 551 18.17 -7.59 -14.43
CA ILE A 551 18.18 -6.58 -13.35
C ILE A 551 19.44 -5.71 -13.39
N ASN A 552 20.61 -6.33 -13.49
CA ASN A 552 21.88 -5.59 -13.54
C ASN A 552 21.93 -4.65 -14.74
N LYS A 553 21.49 -5.13 -15.91
CA LYS A 553 21.48 -4.32 -17.13
C LYS A 553 20.44 -3.21 -17.07
N ALA A 554 19.25 -3.49 -16.55
CA ALA A 554 18.21 -2.51 -16.29
C ALA A 554 18.71 -1.37 -15.39
N ASN A 555 19.43 -1.70 -14.31
CA ASN A 555 19.99 -0.71 -13.41
C ASN A 555 21.09 0.16 -14.05
N GLU A 556 21.91 -0.40 -14.94
CA GLU A 556 22.88 0.40 -15.72
C GLU A 556 22.17 1.45 -16.59
N LEU A 557 21.01 1.12 -17.15
CA LEU A 557 20.23 2.01 -18.02
C LEU A 557 19.68 3.25 -17.31
N LYS A 558 19.64 3.26 -15.98
CA LYS A 558 19.30 4.44 -15.18
C LYS A 558 20.17 5.65 -15.51
N GLN A 559 21.45 5.45 -15.83
CA GLN A 559 22.35 6.53 -16.20
C GLN A 559 22.02 7.10 -17.59
N ARG A 560 21.45 6.28 -18.48
CA ARG A 560 21.05 6.66 -19.84
C ARG A 560 19.77 7.49 -19.83
N TYR A 561 18.73 7.00 -19.16
CA TYR A 561 17.41 7.64 -19.10
C TYR A 561 17.27 8.58 -17.89
N CYS A 562 18.15 9.57 -17.81
CA CYS A 562 18.34 10.39 -16.62
C CYS A 562 17.53 11.70 -16.56
N ASP A 563 16.74 12.01 -17.59
CA ASP A 563 15.96 13.25 -17.64
C ASP A 563 14.59 13.15 -16.93
N LYS A 564 14.23 11.95 -16.48
CA LYS A 564 13.05 11.65 -15.65
C LYS A 564 13.45 10.69 -14.53
N ASP A 565 12.58 10.54 -13.53
CA ASP A 565 12.78 9.50 -12.51
C ASP A 565 12.70 8.11 -13.15
N TYR A 566 13.63 7.22 -12.86
CA TYR A 566 13.75 5.93 -13.54
C TYR A 566 13.56 4.78 -12.54
N LYS A 567 12.62 3.89 -12.87
CA LYS A 567 12.30 2.71 -12.06
C LYS A 567 12.32 1.44 -12.90
N VAL A 568 12.84 0.37 -12.33
CA VAL A 568 12.75 -0.98 -12.91
C VAL A 568 11.52 -1.64 -12.32
N VAL A 569 10.67 -2.18 -13.19
CA VAL A 569 9.38 -2.80 -12.82
C VAL A 569 9.24 -4.15 -13.51
N VAL A 570 8.34 -4.98 -13.00
CA VAL A 570 8.05 -6.29 -13.57
C VAL A 570 6.86 -6.22 -14.52
N GLY A 571 7.04 -6.80 -15.70
CA GLY A 571 5.97 -6.92 -16.68
C GLY A 571 4.96 -7.99 -16.28
N ALA A 572 3.68 -7.67 -16.45
CA ALA A 572 2.69 -8.73 -16.58
C ALA A 572 3.07 -9.52 -17.85
N LYS A 573 3.08 -10.85 -17.77
CA LYS A 573 3.20 -11.72 -18.94
C LYS A 573 2.37 -11.13 -20.09
N ASP A 574 3.02 -10.83 -21.22
CA ASP A 574 2.34 -11.02 -22.48
C ASP A 574 2.00 -12.52 -22.55
N GLU A 575 0.71 -12.82 -22.69
CA GLU A 575 0.14 -14.17 -22.80
C GLU A 575 0.78 -15.00 -23.92
#